data_AF-A0A841H613-F1
#
_entry.id   AF-A0A841H613-F1
#
_cell.length_a   1.000
_cell.length_b   1.000
_cell.length_c   1.000
_cell.angle_alpha   90.00
_cell.angle_beta   90.00
_cell.angle_gamma   90.00
#
_symmetry.space_group_name_H-M   'P 1'
#
loop_
_entity.id
_entity.type
_entity.pdbx_description
1 polymer ?
#
loop_
_entity_poly.entity_id
_entity_poly.type
_entity_poly.pdbx_seq_one_letter_code
_entity_poly.pdbx_strand_id
1 'polypeptide(L)'
;MWLTGDEFDDTVPRAEHAAATVSDSGLSVVVRRVERNRYAFKGRTRLARGVEVVIEDKRNVLWGAEAFPVTNGEFSFEVDVGHTDSTTIFAYLSDYDGTRQWVIPIPLDSAVVNWTAPGMEQR
;
A
#
# COMPACT_ATOMS: atom_id res chain seq x y z
N MET A 1 -24.66 6.65 19.71
CA MET A 1 -25.25 5.80 18.66
C MET A 1 -24.09 5.24 17.86
N TRP A 2 -23.86 3.94 17.99
CA TRP A 2 -22.78 3.20 17.33
C TRP A 2 -23.33 2.59 16.05
N LEU A 3 -22.60 2.68 14.94
CA LEU A 3 -22.72 1.75 13.82
C LEU A 3 -21.55 0.78 13.92
N THR A 4 -21.81 -0.38 14.51
CA THR A 4 -21.01 -1.60 14.38
C THR A 4 -21.65 -2.45 13.28
N GLY A 5 -20.84 -2.88 12.31
CA GLY A 5 -21.17 -3.74 11.17
C GLY A 5 -20.03 -3.52 10.17
N ASP A 6 -19.02 -4.37 10.03
CA ASP A 6 -19.04 -5.83 9.92
C ASP A 6 -20.04 -6.30 8.88
N GLU A 7 -19.79 -5.94 7.62
CA GLU A 7 -20.02 -6.79 6.45
C GLU A 7 -18.90 -6.51 5.43
N PHE A 8 -17.65 -6.82 5.82
CA PHE A 8 -16.68 -7.25 4.82
C PHE A 8 -17.12 -8.65 4.40
N ASP A 9 -17.57 -8.79 3.16
CA ASP A 9 -18.04 -10.05 2.59
C ASP A 9 -17.00 -11.17 2.78
N ASP A 10 -17.31 -12.11 3.68
CA ASP A 10 -16.51 -13.29 4.07
C ASP A 10 -16.42 -14.35 2.94
N THR A 11 -16.87 -14.03 1.72
CA THR A 11 -16.71 -14.89 0.52
C THR A 11 -15.37 -14.68 -0.19
N VAL A 12 -14.63 -13.64 0.16
CA VAL A 12 -13.22 -13.57 -0.17
C VAL A 12 -12.54 -14.70 0.59
N PRO A 13 -11.88 -15.68 -0.07
CA PRO A 13 -11.02 -16.59 0.66
C PRO A 13 -10.05 -15.69 1.40
N ARG A 14 -10.17 -15.66 2.75
CA ARG A 14 -9.22 -14.99 3.63
C ARG A 14 -7.87 -15.35 3.03
N ALA A 15 -7.20 -14.39 2.41
CA ALA A 15 -5.84 -14.57 1.98
C ALA A 15 -5.14 -14.83 3.30
N GLU A 16 -5.02 -16.12 3.59
CA GLU A 16 -4.72 -16.68 4.89
C GLU A 16 -3.51 -15.93 5.37
N HIS A 17 -3.71 -15.13 6.42
CA HIS A 17 -2.80 -14.14 6.95
C HIS A 17 -1.33 -14.47 6.66
N ALA A 18 -0.84 -14.06 5.49
CA ALA A 18 0.58 -13.92 5.30
C ALA A 18 0.90 -12.74 6.19
N ALA A 19 1.29 -13.05 7.43
CA ALA A 19 1.82 -12.07 8.36
C ALA A 19 2.99 -11.43 7.62
N ALA A 20 2.71 -10.29 6.99
CA ALA A 20 3.66 -9.51 6.22
C ALA A 20 4.80 -9.20 7.19
N THR A 21 5.85 -10.02 7.11
CA THR A 21 6.94 -9.99 8.09
C THR A 21 7.68 -8.70 7.80
N VAL A 22 7.64 -7.79 8.75
CA VAL A 22 8.36 -6.51 8.65
C VAL A 22 9.83 -6.86 8.58
N SER A 23 10.45 -6.61 7.43
CA SER A 23 11.90 -6.72 7.23
C SER A 23 12.65 -5.75 8.13
N ASP A 24 13.96 -5.93 8.27
CA ASP A 24 14.82 -4.97 8.98
C ASP A 24 14.80 -3.57 8.35
N SER A 25 14.42 -3.47 7.08
CA SER A 25 14.15 -2.21 6.37
C SER A 25 12.85 -1.51 6.78
N GLY A 26 12.01 -2.17 7.59
CA GLY A 26 10.96 -1.55 8.39
C GLY A 26 9.63 -1.25 7.69
N LEU A 27 9.39 -1.80 6.49
CA LEU A 27 8.12 -1.69 5.76
C LEU A 27 7.76 -3.00 5.03
N SER A 28 6.54 -3.50 5.24
CA SER A 28 5.95 -4.59 4.46
C SER A 28 4.50 -4.26 4.12
N VAL A 29 4.10 -4.48 2.87
CA VAL A 29 2.82 -4.05 2.30
C VAL A 29 2.24 -5.15 1.42
N VAL A 30 0.95 -5.40 1.59
CA VAL A 30 0.14 -6.17 0.66
C VAL A 30 -0.75 -5.20 -0.09
N VAL A 31 -0.64 -5.23 -1.42
CA VAL A 31 -1.50 -4.48 -2.32
C VAL A 31 -2.46 -5.47 -2.96
N ARG A 32 -3.75 -5.14 -2.98
CA ARG A 32 -4.77 -5.98 -3.61
C ARG A 32 -5.63 -5.15 -4.54
N ARG A 33 -5.87 -5.67 -5.74
CA ARG A 33 -6.87 -5.11 -6.64
C ARG A 33 -8.27 -5.48 -6.14
N VAL A 34 -9.07 -4.48 -5.79
CA VAL A 34 -10.46 -4.66 -5.31
C VAL A 34 -11.48 -4.42 -6.43
N GLU A 35 -11.19 -3.50 -7.34
CA GLU A 35 -11.94 -3.26 -8.58
C GLU A 35 -10.97 -2.99 -9.73
N ARG A 36 -11.46 -2.83 -10.97
CA ARG A 36 -10.62 -2.67 -12.17
C ARG A 36 -9.50 -1.63 -12.00
N ASN A 37 -9.82 -0.50 -11.37
CA ASN A 37 -8.90 0.62 -11.15
C ASN A 37 -8.73 0.98 -9.66
N ARG A 38 -9.18 0.11 -8.74
CA ARG A 38 -9.09 0.37 -7.30
C ARG A 38 -8.22 -0.65 -6.61
N TYR A 39 -7.29 -0.16 -5.78
CA TYR A 39 -6.31 -0.95 -5.06
C TYR A 39 -6.38 -0.65 -3.57
N ALA A 40 -6.50 -1.71 -2.77
CA ALA A 40 -6.39 -1.65 -1.33
C ALA A 40 -4.94 -1.93 -0.91
N PHE A 41 -4.40 -1.07 -0.06
CA PHE A 41 -3.08 -1.19 0.53
C PHE A 41 -3.26 -1.53 2.00
N LYS A 42 -2.57 -2.58 2.46
CA LYS A 42 -2.49 -2.92 3.87
C LYS A 42 -1.05 -3.22 4.22
N GLY A 43 -0.50 -2.48 5.17
CA GLY A 43 0.92 -2.57 5.49
C GLY A 43 1.22 -2.45 6.97
N ARG A 44 2.46 -2.80 7.29
CA ARG A 44 3.07 -2.64 8.60
C ARG A 44 4.38 -1.88 8.46
N THR A 45 4.61 -0.92 9.35
CA THR A 45 5.89 -0.22 9.48
C THR A 45 6.26 0.02 10.93
N ARG A 46 7.55 -0.07 11.25
CA ARG A 46 8.11 0.28 12.58
C ARG A 46 8.74 1.67 12.60
N LEU A 47 8.83 2.31 11.43
CA LEU A 47 9.72 3.44 11.22
C LEU A 47 9.00 4.79 11.20
N ALA A 48 7.68 4.81 10.96
CA ALA A 48 6.96 6.03 10.69
C ALA A 48 5.67 6.14 11.52
N ARG A 49 5.33 7.37 11.91
CA ARG A 49 4.04 7.71 12.56
C ARG A 49 2.88 7.84 11.55
N GLY A 50 3.24 7.99 10.28
CA GLY A 50 2.35 8.07 9.14
C GLY A 50 3.11 7.66 7.88
N VAL A 51 2.39 7.26 6.84
CA VAL A 51 2.96 6.99 5.52
C VAL A 51 2.30 7.92 4.52
N GLU A 52 3.11 8.70 3.81
CA GLU A 52 2.64 9.45 2.66
C GLU A 52 2.73 8.57 1.42
N VAL A 53 1.70 8.61 0.58
CA VAL A 53 1.61 7.76 -0.60
C VAL A 53 1.39 8.63 -1.82
N VAL A 54 2.11 8.36 -2.90
CA VAL A 54 1.87 8.90 -4.23
C VAL A 54 1.77 7.73 -5.19
N ILE A 55 0.80 7.74 -6.12
CA ILE A 55 0.73 6.71 -7.16
C ILE A 55 0.89 7.35 -8.52
N GLU A 56 1.80 6.79 -9.30
CA GLU A 56 2.12 7.25 -10.64
C GLU A 56 2.05 6.12 -11.67
N ASP A 57 1.83 6.52 -12.91
CA ASP A 57 2.09 5.74 -14.11
C ASP A 57 3.09 6.48 -14.98
N LYS A 58 4.30 5.91 -15.16
CA LYS A 58 5.42 6.35 -16.01
C LYS A 58 5.90 7.79 -15.78
N ARG A 59 5.02 8.77 -15.97
CA ARG A 59 5.24 10.22 -15.89
C ARG A 59 4.03 11.00 -15.36
N ASN A 60 2.90 10.34 -15.09
CA ASN A 60 1.67 10.99 -14.63
C ASN A 60 1.37 10.55 -13.21
N VAL A 61 1.16 11.51 -12.32
CA VAL A 61 0.57 11.26 -11.01
C VAL A 61 -0.89 10.89 -11.21
N LEU A 62 -1.24 9.66 -10.87
CA LEU A 62 -2.60 9.14 -10.93
C LEU A 62 -3.38 9.47 -9.65
N TRP A 63 -2.67 9.54 -8.53
CA TRP A 63 -3.25 9.88 -7.24
C TRP A 63 -2.22 10.61 -6.37
N GLY A 64 -2.67 11.72 -5.77
CA GLY A 64 -1.81 12.72 -5.11
C GLY A 64 -1.22 12.25 -3.78
N ALA A 65 -0.27 13.04 -3.25
CA ALA A 65 0.34 12.77 -1.96
C ALA A 65 -0.69 12.91 -0.82
N GLU A 66 -1.12 11.80 -0.24
CA GLU A 66 -1.90 11.82 1.00
C GLU A 66 -1.19 11.06 2.12
N ALA A 67 -1.24 11.63 3.32
CA ALA A 67 -0.65 11.07 4.52
C ALA A 67 -1.68 10.19 5.24
N PHE A 68 -1.34 8.94 5.45
CA PHE A 68 -2.13 8.00 6.25
C PHE A 68 -1.51 7.79 7.62
N PRO A 69 -2.28 7.91 8.72
CA PRO A 69 -1.76 7.65 10.04
C PRO A 69 -1.41 6.17 10.21
N VAL A 70 -0.28 5.90 10.88
CA VAL A 70 0.12 4.55 11.28
C VAL A 70 -0.31 4.34 12.72
N THR A 71 -1.22 3.40 12.96
CA THR A 71 -1.69 3.05 14.30
C THR A 71 -1.14 1.70 14.71
N ASN A 72 -0.45 1.63 15.86
CA ASN A 72 0.20 0.40 16.34
C ASN A 72 1.16 -0.24 15.31
N GLY A 73 1.78 0.57 14.45
CA GLY A 73 2.67 0.11 13.39
C GLY A 73 1.96 -0.49 12.17
N GLU A 74 0.64 -0.27 12.03
CA GLU A 74 -0.18 -0.75 10.91
C GLU A 74 -0.86 0.43 10.19
N PHE A 75 -1.04 0.29 8.87
CA PHE A 75 -1.82 1.23 8.05
C PHE A 75 -2.65 0.47 7.01
N SER A 76 -3.77 1.08 6.62
CA SER A 76 -4.66 0.55 5.59
C SER A 76 -5.37 1.70 4.88
N PHE A 77 -5.42 1.67 3.56
CA PHE A 77 -6.12 2.66 2.74
C PHE A 77 -6.48 2.07 1.37
N GLU A 78 -7.40 2.73 0.66
CA GLU A 78 -7.78 2.38 -0.70
C GLU A 78 -7.52 3.55 -1.64
N VAL A 79 -7.08 3.23 -2.86
CA VAL A 79 -6.85 4.23 -3.89
C VAL A 79 -7.52 3.83 -5.19
N ASP A 80 -8.26 4.77 -5.77
CA ASP A 80 -8.70 4.73 -7.16
C ASP A 80 -7.65 5.41 -8.03
N VAL A 81 -6.99 4.62 -8.89
CA VAL A 81 -5.90 5.11 -9.77
C VAL A 81 -6.44 5.64 -11.10
N GLY A 82 -7.76 5.75 -11.26
CA GLY A 82 -8.40 6.21 -12.48
C GLY A 82 -8.12 5.31 -13.67
N HIS A 83 -8.31 5.85 -14.87
CA HIS A 83 -7.99 5.13 -16.10
C HIS A 83 -6.53 5.36 -16.48
N THR A 84 -5.78 4.27 -16.64
CA THR A 84 -4.40 4.27 -17.17
C THR A 84 -4.29 3.18 -18.24
N ASP A 85 -3.53 3.47 -19.30
CA ASP A 85 -3.20 2.51 -20.35
C ASP A 85 -1.92 1.72 -20.06
N SER A 86 -1.28 1.94 -18.90
CA SER A 86 -0.06 1.23 -18.55
C SER A 86 -0.31 -0.14 -17.97
N THR A 87 0.71 -0.98 -18.03
CA THR A 87 0.70 -2.34 -17.48
C THR A 87 1.12 -2.37 -16.00
N THR A 88 1.68 -1.27 -15.49
CA THR A 88 2.26 -1.19 -14.15
C THR A 88 2.11 0.22 -13.63
N ILE A 89 1.71 0.34 -12.37
CA ILE A 89 1.75 1.59 -11.60
C ILE A 89 2.82 1.49 -10.52
N PHE A 90 3.28 2.63 -10.04
CA PHE A 90 4.28 2.71 -8.98
C PHE A 90 3.67 3.44 -7.79
N ALA A 91 3.60 2.77 -6.65
CA ALA A 91 3.25 3.40 -5.38
C ALA A 91 4.53 3.81 -4.65
N TYR A 92 4.69 5.12 -4.46
CA TYR A 92 5.77 5.73 -3.71
C TYR A 92 5.28 5.93 -2.29
N LEU A 93 5.89 5.24 -1.34
CA LEU A 93 5.59 5.39 0.09
C LEU A 93 6.74 6.15 0.72
N SER A 94 6.46 7.20 1.48
CA SER A 94 7.45 7.86 2.34
C SER A 94 7.03 7.83 3.81
N ASP A 95 8.01 7.86 4.71
CA ASP A 95 7.71 8.19 6.10
C ASP A 95 7.17 9.62 6.19
N TYR A 96 6.41 9.92 7.25
CA TYR A 96 5.77 11.22 7.44
C TYR A 96 6.73 12.43 7.34
N ASP A 97 8.01 12.23 7.67
CA ASP A 97 9.02 13.29 7.60
C ASP A 97 9.76 13.34 6.24
N GLY A 98 9.39 12.48 5.28
CA GLY A 98 9.92 12.42 3.92
C GLY A 98 11.38 11.93 3.81
N THR A 99 11.96 11.44 4.90
CA THR A 99 13.38 11.05 4.98
C THR A 99 13.66 9.70 4.33
N ARG A 100 12.64 8.85 4.20
CA ARG A 100 12.72 7.52 3.62
C ARG A 100 11.63 7.37 2.61
N GLN A 101 12.00 6.90 1.42
CA GLN A 101 11.06 6.63 0.34
C GLN A 101 11.26 5.21 -0.16
N TRP A 102 10.15 4.57 -0.49
CA TRP A 102 10.05 3.22 -0.98
C TRP A 102 9.20 3.22 -2.25
N VAL A 103 9.57 2.38 -3.21
CA VAL A 103 8.85 2.27 -4.49
C VAL A 103 8.33 0.84 -4.66
N ILE A 104 7.01 0.72 -4.77
CA ILE A 104 6.30 -0.54 -4.95
C ILE A 104 5.80 -0.59 -6.40
N PRO A 105 6.42 -1.40 -7.27
CA PRO A 105 5.87 -1.66 -8.60
C PRO A 105 4.66 -2.60 -8.48
N ILE A 106 3.51 -2.20 -9.04
CA ILE A 106 2.25 -2.96 -8.99
C ILE A 106 1.81 -3.23 -10.43
N PRO A 107 1.98 -4.46 -10.95
CA PRO A 107 1.44 -4.85 -12.24
C PRO A 107 -0.09 -4.81 -12.19
N LEU A 108 -0.73 -4.15 -13.16
CA LEU A 108 -2.20 -3.95 -13.16
C LEU A 108 -2.97 -5.24 -13.47
N ASP A 109 -2.32 -6.23 -14.06
CA ASP A 109 -2.88 -7.57 -14.29
C ASP A 109 -2.90 -8.43 -13.02
N SER A 110 -2.11 -8.08 -12.01
CA SER A 110 -2.02 -8.80 -10.75
C SER A 110 -3.21 -8.53 -9.84
N ALA A 111 -3.78 -9.59 -9.26
CA ALA A 111 -4.84 -9.46 -8.26
C ALA A 111 -4.30 -9.08 -6.87
N VAL A 112 -3.07 -9.52 -6.55
CA VAL A 112 -2.40 -9.28 -5.26
C VAL A 112 -0.89 -9.12 -5.51
N VAL A 113 -0.27 -8.18 -4.82
CA VAL A 113 1.18 -7.97 -4.76
C VAL A 113 1.61 -7.97 -3.29
N ASN A 114 2.47 -8.92 -2.92
CA ASN A 114 3.14 -8.90 -1.62
C ASN A 114 4.51 -8.25 -1.81
N TRP A 115 4.73 -7.11 -1.15
CA TRP A 115 5.96 -6.35 -1.30
C TRP A 115 6.55 -6.03 0.07
N THR A 116 7.84 -6.29 0.22
CA THR A 116 8.59 -5.96 1.42
C THR A 116 9.76 -5.08 1.00
N ALA A 117 9.98 -4.00 1.73
CA ALA A 117 11.04 -3.06 1.39
C ALA A 117 12.36 -3.82 1.25
N PRO A 118 13.09 -3.68 0.12
CA PRO A 118 14.43 -4.22 0.04
C PRO A 118 15.25 -3.64 1.18
N GLY A 119 16.22 -4.41 1.69
CA GLY A 119 17.17 -3.93 2.69
C GLY A 119 17.68 -2.56 2.24
N MET A 120 17.55 -1.54 3.10
CA MET A 120 18.09 -0.22 2.79
C MET A 120 19.60 -0.36 2.83
N GLU A 121 20.24 -0.52 1.66
CA GLU A 121 21.66 -0.28 1.55
C GLU A 121 21.87 1.20 1.91
N GLN A 122 22.38 1.42 3.11
CA GLN A 122 22.76 2.73 3.61
C GLN A 122 23.85 3.23 2.68
N ARG A 123 23.50 4.15 1.77
CA ARG A 123 24.48 4.94 1.02
C ARG A 123 24.80 6.21 1.78
#